data_AF-A0A369XUN5-F1
#
_entry.id   AF-A0A369XUN5-F1
#
_cell.length_a   1.000
_cell.length_b   1.000
_cell.length_c   1.000
_cell.angle_alpha   90.00
_cell.angle_beta   90.00
_cell.angle_gamma   90.00
#
_symmetry.space_group_name_H-M   'P 1'
#
loop_
_entity.id
_entity.type
_entity.pdbx_description
1 polymer ?
#
loop_
_entity_poly.entity_id
_entity_poly.type
_entity_poly.pdbx_seq_one_letter_code
_entity_poly.pdbx_strand_id
1 'polypeptide(L)'
;MLIYLGFSAVAVFLAALALLHSGGVSVTAAAHLIFAIGIVPLIFAAISHFVPVLTRSRAAPRSILLLPLLLQLAGVLTFLAFRGTLPESALYTAASGTLLIALLFASWVIRRARATLGRPHPGWQWYLLAIVFLAAALLLIPAMSWWPQERPQLRLLHLHLNTLGFIGLTALGSLQVLLPTALRTPDPGAAQRLRRQLPFAVGGVLAIALGAAFWPPLSLVGALVLLLVTLEIGRACLIRHGWQALSADGAAASLFAALAGFALLLIFGSAHAFAVLSGRDAVPAFVVAFLLPLVSGALSELLPVWYRPGRRTPARDRMHAELRRGGALRALLFLAGGILLALGMSDGLWVAAVAMLSFSIALLRSLATARAQNQG
;
A
#
# COMPACT_ATOMS: atom_id res chain seq x y z
N MET A 1 10.67 -12.49 9.11
CA MET A 1 9.48 -12.32 8.23
C MET A 1 9.40 -10.93 7.58
N LEU A 2 9.28 -9.82 8.32
CA LEU A 2 9.11 -8.48 7.73
C LEU A 2 10.16 -8.12 6.67
N ILE A 3 11.43 -8.40 6.98
CA ILE A 3 12.56 -8.23 6.06
C ILE A 3 12.32 -9.02 4.76
N TYR A 4 11.97 -10.31 4.87
CA TYR A 4 11.66 -11.17 3.73
C TYR A 4 10.51 -10.61 2.89
N LEU A 5 9.39 -10.21 3.50
CA LEU A 5 8.25 -9.66 2.77
C LEU A 5 8.58 -8.32 2.10
N GLY A 6 9.43 -7.50 2.72
CA GLY A 6 9.95 -6.29 2.09
C GLY A 6 10.77 -6.59 0.83
N PHE A 7 11.70 -7.54 0.90
CA PHE A 7 12.45 -7.99 -0.29
C PHE A 7 11.55 -8.66 -1.33
N SER A 8 10.58 -9.46 -0.89
CA SER A 8 9.63 -10.12 -1.76
C SER A 8 8.78 -9.11 -2.52
N ALA A 9 8.31 -8.04 -1.87
CA ALA A 9 7.55 -6.98 -2.54
C ALA A 9 8.39 -6.27 -3.61
N VAL A 10 9.66 -5.97 -3.32
CA VAL A 10 10.62 -5.41 -4.29
C VAL A 10 10.81 -6.34 -5.49
N ALA A 11 11.03 -7.64 -5.25
CA ALA A 11 11.18 -8.63 -6.31
C ALA A 11 9.91 -8.77 -7.15
N VAL A 12 8.73 -8.77 -6.50
CA VAL A 12 7.42 -8.82 -7.16
C VAL A 12 7.18 -7.59 -8.05
N PHE A 13 7.54 -6.39 -7.61
CA PHE A 13 7.43 -5.19 -8.45
C PHE A 13 8.34 -5.27 -9.68
N LEU A 14 9.59 -5.68 -9.50
CA LEU A 14 10.53 -5.87 -10.62
C LEU A 14 10.02 -6.93 -11.60
N ALA A 15 9.55 -8.07 -11.09
CA ALA A 15 8.98 -9.13 -11.91
C ALA A 15 7.74 -8.64 -12.68
N ALA A 16 6.83 -7.92 -12.01
CA ALA A 16 5.64 -7.40 -12.67
C ALA A 16 5.98 -6.38 -13.77
N LEU A 17 6.94 -5.48 -13.54
CA LEU A 17 7.41 -4.55 -14.57
C LEU A 17 8.02 -5.28 -15.76
N ALA A 18 8.88 -6.28 -15.52
CA ALA A 18 9.47 -7.09 -16.58
C ALA A 18 8.41 -7.88 -17.37
N LEU A 19 7.45 -8.50 -16.67
CA LEU A 19 6.38 -9.28 -17.29
C LEU A 19 5.44 -8.38 -18.12
N LEU A 20 5.07 -7.20 -17.62
CA LEU A 20 4.28 -6.23 -18.37
C LEU A 20 5.02 -5.75 -19.61
N HIS A 21 6.33 -5.52 -19.52
CA HIS A 21 7.15 -5.09 -20.65
C HIS A 21 7.29 -6.20 -21.72
N SER A 22 7.44 -7.45 -21.29
CA SER A 22 7.53 -8.60 -22.20
C SER A 22 6.23 -8.96 -22.91
N GLY A 23 5.09 -8.39 -22.48
CA GLY A 23 3.75 -8.78 -22.96
C GLY A 23 3.32 -10.20 -22.55
N GLY A 24 4.13 -10.90 -21.76
CA GLY A 24 3.94 -12.32 -21.45
C GLY A 24 2.79 -12.61 -20.47
N VAL A 25 2.15 -11.60 -19.88
CA VAL A 25 1.06 -11.73 -18.90
C VAL A 25 -0.04 -10.69 -19.13
N SER A 26 -1.28 -11.02 -18.75
CA SER A 26 -2.36 -10.04 -18.70
C SER A 26 -2.12 -9.01 -17.59
N VAL A 27 -2.63 -7.78 -17.77
CA VAL A 27 -2.59 -6.73 -16.74
C VAL A 27 -3.24 -7.21 -15.43
N THR A 28 -4.31 -8.00 -15.53
CA THR A 28 -4.99 -8.58 -14.35
C THR A 28 -4.09 -9.57 -13.61
N ALA A 29 -3.36 -10.45 -14.31
CA ALA A 29 -2.41 -11.35 -13.68
C ALA A 29 -1.27 -10.57 -13.01
N ALA A 30 -0.68 -9.58 -13.70
CA ALA A 30 0.37 -8.73 -13.13
C ALA A 30 -0.11 -7.95 -11.90
N ALA A 31 -1.35 -7.44 -11.93
CA ALA A 31 -1.96 -6.76 -10.80
C ALA A 31 -2.08 -7.70 -9.59
N HIS A 32 -2.54 -8.94 -9.78
CA HIS A 32 -2.64 -9.90 -8.67
C HIS A 32 -1.29 -10.41 -8.18
N LEU A 33 -0.28 -10.49 -9.04
CA LEU A 33 1.11 -10.71 -8.62
C LEU A 33 1.54 -9.61 -7.65
N ILE A 34 1.32 -8.34 -8.00
CA ILE A 34 1.66 -7.21 -7.13
C ILE A 34 0.82 -7.22 -5.85
N PHE A 35 -0.49 -7.20 -5.97
CA PHE A 35 -1.39 -6.99 -4.84
C PHE A 35 -1.43 -8.20 -3.91
N ALA A 36 -1.66 -9.41 -4.44
CA ALA A 36 -1.92 -10.59 -3.61
C ALA A 36 -0.63 -11.25 -3.09
N ILE A 37 0.48 -11.23 -3.85
CA ILE A 37 1.75 -11.84 -3.43
C ILE A 37 2.66 -10.81 -2.74
N GLY A 38 2.69 -9.58 -3.23
CA GLY A 38 3.54 -8.52 -2.68
C GLY A 38 2.87 -7.75 -1.54
N ILE A 39 1.75 -7.09 -1.82
CA ILE A 39 1.23 -6.00 -0.99
C ILE A 39 0.36 -6.49 0.17
N VAL A 40 -0.59 -7.39 -0.06
CA VAL A 40 -1.49 -7.91 1.00
C VAL A 40 -0.68 -8.56 2.13
N PRO A 41 0.27 -9.49 1.88
CA PRO A 41 1.15 -10.03 2.92
C PRO A 41 1.97 -8.96 3.64
N LEU A 42 2.56 -8.02 2.90
CA LEU A 42 3.37 -6.95 3.46
C LEU A 42 2.56 -6.04 4.39
N ILE A 43 1.34 -5.68 3.99
CA ILE A 43 0.40 -4.88 4.81
C ILE A 43 0.06 -5.63 6.10
N PHE A 44 -0.33 -6.90 6.03
CA PHE A 44 -0.65 -7.68 7.24
C PHE A 44 0.56 -7.79 8.18
N ALA A 45 1.76 -7.99 7.62
CA ALA A 45 2.97 -8.00 8.40
C ALA A 45 3.24 -6.63 9.05
N ALA A 46 3.09 -5.53 8.32
CA ALA A 46 3.24 -4.18 8.85
C ALA A 46 2.21 -3.87 9.96
N ILE A 47 0.94 -4.25 9.78
CA ILE A 47 -0.10 -4.10 10.81
C ILE A 47 0.27 -4.93 12.05
N SER A 48 0.76 -6.16 11.88
CA SER A 48 1.20 -7.02 13.00
C SER A 48 2.34 -6.40 13.80
N HIS A 49 3.18 -5.59 13.16
CA HIS A 49 4.26 -4.82 13.77
C HIS A 49 3.75 -3.56 14.49
N PHE A 50 2.83 -2.82 13.87
CA PHE A 50 2.37 -1.54 14.40
C PHE A 50 1.29 -1.66 15.48
N VAL A 51 0.37 -2.62 15.39
CA VAL A 51 -0.72 -2.77 16.36
C VAL A 51 -0.23 -2.89 17.81
N PRO A 52 0.81 -3.69 18.14
CA PRO A 52 1.40 -3.70 19.47
C PRO A 52 1.82 -2.32 19.98
N VAL A 53 2.43 -1.50 19.12
CA VAL A 53 2.85 -0.13 19.46
C VAL A 53 1.63 0.77 19.71
N LEU A 54 0.64 0.72 18.82
CA LEU A 54 -0.59 1.52 18.90
C LEU A 54 -1.45 1.19 20.12
N THR A 55 -1.33 -0.02 20.64
CA THR A 55 -2.09 -0.55 21.78
C THR A 55 -1.26 -0.66 23.06
N ARG A 56 0.00 -0.19 23.06
CA ARG A 56 0.95 -0.28 24.19
C ARG A 56 0.98 -1.69 24.79
N SER A 57 1.11 -2.69 23.92
CA SER A 57 0.92 -4.08 24.27
C SER A 57 2.08 -4.95 23.78
N ARG A 58 2.16 -6.20 24.26
CA ARG A 58 3.20 -7.17 23.86
C ARG A 58 3.24 -7.40 22.33
N ALA A 59 4.37 -7.90 21.83
CA ALA A 59 4.51 -8.29 20.43
C ALA A 59 3.43 -9.31 19.99
N ALA A 60 3.15 -9.34 18.69
CA ALA A 60 2.21 -10.31 18.11
C ALA A 60 2.70 -11.75 18.36
N PRO A 61 1.80 -12.69 18.71
CA PRO A 61 2.18 -14.09 18.89
C PRO A 61 2.56 -14.73 17.55
N ARG A 62 3.34 -15.82 17.61
CA ARG A 62 3.85 -16.53 16.42
C ARG A 62 2.75 -16.90 15.41
N SER A 63 1.57 -17.32 15.88
CA SER A 63 0.44 -17.66 15.02
C SER A 63 0.02 -16.51 14.11
N ILE A 64 -0.05 -15.29 14.65
CA ILE A 64 -0.37 -14.07 13.88
C ILE A 64 0.78 -13.70 12.94
N LEU A 65 2.02 -13.90 13.39
CA LEU A 65 3.21 -13.67 12.57
C LEU A 65 3.40 -14.69 11.44
N LEU A 66 2.60 -15.76 11.34
CA LEU A 66 2.67 -16.69 10.21
C LEU A 66 1.61 -16.40 9.13
N LEU A 67 0.54 -15.68 9.49
CA LEU A 67 -0.58 -15.37 8.59
C LEU A 67 -0.14 -14.67 7.28
N PRO A 68 0.81 -13.72 7.28
CA PRO A 68 1.29 -13.13 6.03
C PRO A 68 1.87 -14.13 5.03
N LEU A 69 2.52 -15.20 5.50
CA LEU A 69 3.06 -16.24 4.60
C LEU A 69 1.94 -17.06 3.97
N LEU A 70 0.88 -17.37 4.72
CA LEU A 70 -0.31 -18.04 4.20
C LEU A 70 -1.04 -17.16 3.17
N LEU A 71 -1.12 -15.85 3.42
CA LEU A 71 -1.66 -14.89 2.44
C LEU A 71 -0.82 -14.87 1.16
N GLN A 72 0.50 -14.97 1.28
CA GLN A 72 1.38 -15.02 0.11
C GLN A 72 1.16 -16.29 -0.71
N LEU A 73 0.96 -17.45 -0.06
CA LEU A 73 0.57 -18.69 -0.74
C LEU A 73 -0.78 -18.54 -1.47
N ALA A 74 -1.79 -17.95 -0.82
CA ALA A 74 -3.06 -17.65 -1.47
C ALA A 74 -2.91 -16.69 -2.67
N GLY A 75 -1.98 -15.73 -2.58
CA GLY A 75 -1.60 -14.86 -3.69
C GLY A 75 -0.98 -15.62 -4.86
N VAL A 76 -0.10 -16.60 -4.59
CA VAL A 76 0.50 -17.46 -5.63
C VAL A 76 -0.58 -18.26 -6.34
N LEU A 77 -1.51 -18.87 -5.60
CA LEU A 77 -2.65 -19.58 -6.20
C LEU A 77 -3.47 -18.65 -7.10
N THR A 78 -3.78 -17.44 -6.62
CA THR A 78 -4.52 -16.43 -7.38
C THR A 78 -3.80 -16.06 -8.69
N PHE A 79 -2.49 -15.77 -8.61
CA PHE A 79 -1.70 -15.41 -9.78
C PHE A 79 -1.64 -16.54 -10.81
N LEU A 80 -1.37 -17.78 -10.36
CA LEU A 80 -1.29 -18.95 -11.22
C LEU A 80 -2.64 -19.28 -11.88
N ALA A 81 -3.76 -19.05 -11.20
CA ALA A 81 -5.09 -19.18 -11.79
C ALA A 81 -5.32 -18.13 -12.89
N PHE A 82 -4.97 -16.86 -12.66
CA PHE A 82 -5.05 -15.83 -13.71
C PHE A 82 -4.08 -16.02 -14.87
N ARG A 83 -3.00 -16.80 -14.66
CA ARG A 83 -2.09 -17.25 -15.71
C ARG A 83 -2.62 -18.44 -16.52
N GLY A 84 -3.73 -19.05 -16.10
CA GLY A 84 -4.28 -20.26 -16.72
C GLY A 84 -3.54 -21.56 -16.34
N THR A 85 -2.61 -21.50 -15.38
CA THR A 85 -1.84 -22.67 -14.93
C THR A 85 -2.55 -23.50 -13.86
N LEU A 86 -3.53 -22.90 -13.17
CA LEU A 86 -4.40 -23.56 -12.19
C LEU A 86 -5.87 -23.36 -12.58
N PRO A 87 -6.76 -24.28 -12.17
CA PRO A 87 -8.19 -24.16 -12.44
C PRO A 87 -8.82 -22.97 -11.70
N GLU A 88 -10.00 -22.54 -12.16
CA GLU A 88 -10.77 -21.45 -11.53
C GLU A 88 -11.10 -21.72 -10.06
N SER A 89 -11.24 -22.99 -9.66
CA SER A 89 -11.45 -23.40 -8.27
C SER A 89 -10.34 -22.91 -7.30
N ALA A 90 -9.14 -22.67 -7.82
CA ALA A 90 -8.05 -22.09 -7.04
C ALA A 90 -8.36 -20.64 -6.62
N LEU A 91 -9.13 -19.88 -7.40
CA LEU A 91 -9.56 -18.52 -7.04
C LEU A 91 -10.51 -18.54 -5.84
N TYR A 92 -11.51 -19.42 -5.83
CA TYR A 92 -12.42 -19.56 -4.69
C TYR A 92 -11.68 -20.04 -3.44
N THR A 93 -10.77 -21.01 -3.60
CA THR A 93 -9.94 -21.51 -2.49
C THR A 93 -9.08 -20.40 -1.89
N ALA A 94 -8.38 -19.64 -2.74
CA ALA A 94 -7.56 -18.51 -2.32
C ALA A 94 -8.40 -17.41 -1.66
N ALA A 95 -9.57 -17.08 -2.22
CA ALA A 95 -10.49 -16.07 -1.69
C ALA A 95 -11.01 -16.46 -0.30
N SER A 96 -11.53 -17.68 -0.14
CA SER A 96 -12.04 -18.18 1.14
C SER A 96 -10.95 -18.28 2.20
N GLY A 97 -9.76 -18.76 1.84
CA GLY A 97 -8.61 -18.81 2.76
C GLY A 97 -8.17 -17.42 3.20
N THR A 98 -8.08 -16.47 2.26
CA THR A 98 -7.74 -15.06 2.56
C THR A 98 -8.80 -14.42 3.45
N LEU A 99 -10.09 -14.69 3.21
CA LEU A 99 -11.20 -14.17 4.01
C LEU A 99 -11.11 -14.68 5.45
N LEU A 100 -10.91 -15.98 5.64
CA LEU A 100 -10.73 -16.56 6.97
C LEU A 100 -9.54 -15.91 7.71
N ILE A 101 -8.40 -15.76 7.03
CA ILE A 101 -7.23 -15.09 7.61
C ILE A 101 -7.54 -13.64 7.98
N ALA A 102 -8.23 -12.90 7.11
CA ALA A 102 -8.63 -11.52 7.36
C ALA A 102 -9.53 -11.40 8.60
N LEU A 103 -10.52 -12.28 8.75
CA LEU A 103 -11.43 -12.30 9.91
C LEU A 103 -10.71 -12.66 11.22
N LEU A 104 -9.82 -13.66 11.18
CA LEU A 104 -8.99 -14.04 12.34
C LEU A 104 -8.05 -12.89 12.75
N PHE A 105 -7.45 -12.22 11.76
CA PHE A 105 -6.55 -11.10 11.99
C PHE A 105 -7.29 -9.87 12.52
N ALA A 106 -8.46 -9.52 11.95
CA ALA A 106 -9.34 -8.46 12.47
C ALA A 106 -9.76 -8.73 13.92
N SER A 107 -10.16 -9.97 14.23
CA SER A 107 -10.49 -10.40 15.58
C SER A 107 -9.31 -10.24 16.54
N TRP A 108 -8.09 -10.54 16.09
CA TRP A 108 -6.89 -10.25 16.86
C TRP A 108 -6.70 -8.74 17.09
N VAL A 109 -6.79 -7.90 16.06
CA VAL A 109 -6.66 -6.43 16.19
C VAL A 109 -7.67 -5.88 17.20
N ILE A 110 -8.94 -6.29 17.11
CA ILE A 110 -10.01 -5.86 18.04
C ILE A 110 -9.68 -6.26 19.48
N ARG A 111 -9.28 -7.53 19.72
CA ARG A 111 -8.91 -7.99 21.06
C ARG A 111 -7.74 -7.20 21.64
N ARG A 112 -6.75 -6.84 20.82
CA ARG A 112 -5.62 -5.99 21.26
C ARG A 112 -6.07 -4.57 21.62
N ALA A 113 -6.91 -3.97 20.80
CA ALA A 113 -7.44 -2.64 21.09
C ALA A 113 -8.26 -2.62 22.39
N ARG A 114 -9.11 -3.64 22.62
CA ARG A 114 -9.92 -3.76 23.84
C ARG A 114 -9.08 -4.01 25.10
N ALA A 115 -7.97 -4.75 24.98
CA ALA A 115 -7.06 -5.02 26.09
C ALA A 115 -6.05 -3.90 26.36
N THR A 116 -6.14 -2.75 25.65
CA THR A 116 -5.22 -1.63 25.86
C THR A 116 -5.52 -0.93 27.19
N LEU A 117 -4.48 -0.68 28.00
CA LEU A 117 -4.61 0.18 29.17
C LEU A 117 -4.79 1.64 28.71
N GLY A 118 -5.92 2.24 29.05
CA GLY A 118 -6.35 3.56 28.54
C GLY A 118 -6.84 3.50 27.09
N ARG A 119 -6.81 4.63 26.38
CA ARG A 119 -7.29 4.68 24.99
C ARG A 119 -6.19 4.25 24.00
N PRO A 120 -6.44 3.29 23.10
CA PRO A 120 -5.49 2.94 22.06
C PRO A 120 -5.33 4.08 21.05
N HIS A 121 -4.17 4.15 20.39
CA HIS A 121 -3.92 5.16 19.36
C HIS A 121 -4.84 4.92 18.14
N PRO A 122 -5.57 5.93 17.63
CA PRO A 122 -6.67 5.76 16.67
C PRO A 122 -6.30 5.11 15.34
N GLY A 123 -5.00 5.05 14.99
CA GLY A 123 -4.51 4.33 13.81
C GLY A 123 -4.93 2.85 13.74
N TRP A 124 -5.24 2.19 14.87
CA TRP A 124 -5.73 0.81 14.84
C TRP A 124 -7.08 0.67 14.12
N GLN A 125 -7.94 1.70 14.18
CA GLN A 125 -9.25 1.70 13.54
C GLN A 125 -9.14 1.79 12.02
N TRP A 126 -8.14 2.53 11.52
CA TRP A 126 -7.83 2.60 10.10
C TRP A 126 -7.42 1.22 9.57
N TYR A 127 -6.55 0.52 10.30
CA TYR A 127 -6.16 -0.85 9.94
C TYR A 127 -7.32 -1.84 10.01
N LEU A 128 -8.16 -1.75 11.06
CA LEU A 128 -9.32 -2.63 11.17
C LEU A 128 -10.28 -2.42 9.99
N LEU A 129 -10.63 -1.17 9.68
CA LEU A 129 -11.56 -0.88 8.59
C LEU A 129 -10.96 -1.25 7.23
N ALA A 130 -9.66 -1.05 7.01
CA ALA A 130 -8.98 -1.58 5.83
C ALA A 130 -9.17 -3.10 5.68
N ILE A 131 -8.99 -3.88 6.76
CA ILE A 131 -9.19 -5.33 6.74
C ILE A 131 -10.66 -5.69 6.50
N VAL A 132 -11.61 -4.90 7.02
CA VAL A 132 -13.05 -5.08 6.75
C VAL A 132 -13.36 -4.86 5.27
N PHE A 133 -12.77 -3.82 4.65
CA PHE A 133 -12.88 -3.59 3.20
C PHE A 133 -12.30 -4.74 2.38
N LEU A 134 -11.16 -5.29 2.78
CA LEU A 134 -10.60 -6.50 2.15
C LEU A 134 -11.57 -7.68 2.27
N ALA A 135 -12.11 -7.94 3.46
CA ALA A 135 -13.07 -9.02 3.68
C ALA A 135 -14.33 -8.85 2.80
N ALA A 136 -14.88 -7.64 2.73
CA ALA A 136 -16.00 -7.33 1.85
C ALA A 136 -15.64 -7.58 0.38
N ALA A 137 -14.46 -7.16 -0.08
CA ALA A 137 -14.03 -7.38 -1.46
C ALA A 137 -13.82 -8.87 -1.81
N LEU A 138 -13.42 -9.69 -0.85
CA LEU A 138 -13.25 -11.14 -1.02
C LEU A 138 -14.60 -11.87 -1.13
N LEU A 139 -15.63 -11.40 -0.42
CA LEU A 139 -17.00 -11.92 -0.55
C LEU A 139 -17.59 -11.68 -1.95
N LEU A 140 -17.09 -10.68 -2.68
CA LEU A 140 -17.52 -10.41 -4.06
C LEU A 140 -17.03 -11.47 -5.06
N ILE A 141 -16.01 -12.25 -4.72
CA ILE A 141 -15.46 -13.29 -5.60
C ILE A 141 -16.50 -14.38 -5.89
N PRO A 142 -17.07 -15.09 -4.89
CA PRO A 142 -18.17 -16.01 -5.14
C PRO A 142 -19.46 -15.31 -5.62
N ALA A 143 -19.70 -14.06 -5.21
CA ALA A 143 -20.87 -13.29 -5.65
C ALA A 143 -20.89 -13.10 -7.18
N MET A 144 -19.73 -12.86 -7.80
CA MET A 144 -19.63 -12.73 -9.26
C MET A 144 -20.05 -13.99 -10.02
N SER A 145 -20.00 -15.16 -9.37
CA SER A 145 -20.41 -16.44 -9.96
C SER A 145 -21.90 -16.68 -9.80
N TRP A 146 -22.50 -16.19 -8.71
CA TRP A 146 -23.94 -16.25 -8.48
C TRP A 146 -24.73 -15.20 -9.26
N TRP A 147 -24.14 -14.03 -9.51
CA TRP A 147 -24.74 -12.94 -10.28
C TRP A 147 -23.87 -12.57 -11.49
N PRO A 148 -23.80 -13.44 -12.52
CA PRO A 148 -22.95 -13.21 -13.68
C PRO A 148 -23.31 -11.94 -14.47
N GLN A 149 -24.59 -11.55 -14.45
CA GLN A 149 -25.11 -10.34 -15.08
C GLN A 149 -24.53 -9.06 -14.44
N GLU A 150 -24.29 -9.08 -13.13
CA GLU A 150 -23.75 -7.95 -12.36
C GLU A 150 -22.23 -7.99 -12.23
N ARG A 151 -21.57 -8.94 -12.91
CA ARG A 151 -20.12 -9.13 -12.80
C ARG A 151 -19.31 -7.85 -13.08
N PRO A 152 -19.63 -7.00 -14.08
CA PRO A 152 -18.90 -5.73 -14.28
C PRO A 152 -18.93 -4.81 -13.05
N GLN A 153 -20.10 -4.62 -12.45
CA GLN A 153 -20.34 -3.78 -11.28
C GLN A 153 -19.63 -4.36 -10.04
N LEU A 154 -19.77 -5.67 -9.83
CA LEU A 154 -19.10 -6.38 -8.74
C LEU A 154 -17.57 -6.33 -8.87
N ARG A 155 -17.02 -6.35 -10.09
CA ARG A 155 -15.59 -6.13 -10.33
C ARG A 155 -15.14 -4.72 -9.97
N LEU A 156 -15.95 -3.70 -10.27
CA LEU A 156 -15.65 -2.31 -9.88
C LEU A 156 -15.67 -2.13 -8.36
N LEU A 157 -16.65 -2.73 -7.68
CA LEU A 157 -16.66 -2.78 -6.21
C LEU A 157 -15.41 -3.47 -5.68
N HIS A 158 -15.11 -4.68 -6.17
CA HIS A 158 -13.93 -5.43 -5.75
C HIS A 158 -12.64 -4.62 -5.92
N LEU A 159 -12.50 -3.94 -7.06
CA LEU A 159 -11.34 -3.09 -7.34
C LEU A 159 -11.21 -1.98 -6.30
N HIS A 160 -12.24 -1.14 -6.11
CA HIS A 160 -12.16 0.04 -5.25
C HIS A 160 -12.10 -0.30 -3.75
N LEU A 161 -12.80 -1.35 -3.31
CA LEU A 161 -12.69 -1.83 -1.94
C LEU A 161 -11.27 -2.35 -1.64
N ASN A 162 -10.58 -2.95 -2.61
CA ASN A 162 -9.17 -3.35 -2.43
C ASN A 162 -8.20 -2.17 -2.52
N THR A 163 -8.27 -1.36 -3.58
CA THR A 163 -7.27 -0.31 -3.85
C THR A 163 -7.42 0.90 -2.94
N LEU A 164 -8.64 1.37 -2.72
CA LEU A 164 -8.90 2.55 -1.89
C LEU A 164 -9.27 2.15 -0.46
N GLY A 165 -10.09 1.11 -0.28
CA GLY A 165 -10.53 0.63 1.03
C GLY A 165 -9.42 -0.06 1.82
N PHE A 166 -8.88 -1.16 1.32
CA PHE A 166 -7.83 -1.90 2.02
C PHE A 166 -6.47 -1.19 1.93
N ILE A 167 -5.95 -1.00 0.72
CA ILE A 167 -4.62 -0.42 0.51
C ILE A 167 -4.62 1.08 0.87
N GLY A 168 -5.56 1.85 0.33
CA GLY A 168 -5.65 3.30 0.54
C GLY A 168 -5.81 3.69 2.01
N LEU A 169 -6.78 3.12 2.74
CA LEU A 169 -6.93 3.44 4.17
C LEU A 169 -5.74 2.98 5.02
N THR A 170 -5.15 1.82 4.71
CA THR A 170 -3.90 1.40 5.39
C THR A 170 -2.83 2.46 5.19
N ALA A 171 -2.60 2.88 3.95
CA ALA A 171 -1.57 3.84 3.60
C ALA A 171 -1.82 5.22 4.23
N LEU A 172 -3.01 5.79 4.06
CA LEU A 172 -3.37 7.10 4.63
C LEU A 172 -3.31 7.10 6.16
N GLY A 173 -3.70 5.99 6.79
CA GLY A 173 -3.56 5.80 8.24
C GLY A 173 -2.10 5.74 8.68
N SER A 174 -1.25 5.01 7.95
CA SER A 174 0.18 4.88 8.26
C SER A 174 0.97 6.15 7.96
N LEU A 175 0.74 6.82 6.83
CA LEU A 175 1.50 8.00 6.37
C LEU A 175 1.47 9.14 7.39
N GLN A 176 0.34 9.33 8.08
CA GLN A 176 0.19 10.34 9.11
C GLN A 176 1.14 10.17 10.30
N VAL A 177 1.69 8.97 10.50
CA VAL A 177 2.65 8.67 11.58
C VAL A 177 4.04 8.40 11.00
N LEU A 178 4.11 7.69 9.87
CA LEU A 178 5.36 7.25 9.25
C LEU A 178 6.16 8.41 8.68
N LEU A 179 5.50 9.40 8.09
CA LEU A 179 6.19 10.55 7.50
C LEU A 179 6.85 11.45 8.56
N PRO A 180 6.18 11.84 9.66
CA PRO A 180 6.86 12.49 10.79
C PRO A 180 7.97 11.63 11.41
N THR A 181 7.80 10.29 11.41
CA THR A 181 8.83 9.35 11.89
C THR A 181 10.08 9.39 11.02
N ALA A 182 9.94 9.39 9.68
CA ALA A 182 11.06 9.48 8.75
C ALA A 182 11.89 10.76 8.95
N LEU A 183 11.20 11.88 9.22
CA LEU A 183 11.77 13.18 9.54
C LEU A 183 12.24 13.32 10.99
N ARG A 184 12.03 12.29 11.84
CA ARG A 184 12.44 12.24 13.25
C ARG A 184 11.84 13.36 14.10
N THR A 185 10.61 13.75 13.77
CA THR A 185 9.89 14.82 14.44
C THR A 185 8.53 14.30 14.91
N PRO A 186 8.15 14.47 16.20
CA PRO A 186 6.84 14.06 16.67
C PRO A 186 5.75 14.94 16.05
N ASP A 187 4.59 14.35 15.78
CA ASP A 187 3.38 15.08 15.40
C ASP A 187 2.28 14.93 16.45
N PRO A 188 2.14 15.88 17.39
CA PRO A 188 1.11 15.82 18.43
C PRO A 188 -0.32 15.86 17.87
N GLY A 189 -0.52 16.38 16.66
CA GLY A 189 -1.83 16.48 16.01
C GLY A 189 -2.27 15.20 15.30
N ALA A 190 -1.39 14.23 15.09
CA ALA A 190 -1.67 13.05 14.26
C ALA A 190 -2.85 12.22 14.77
N ALA A 191 -2.91 11.96 16.08
CA ALA A 191 -4.00 11.18 16.66
C ALA A 191 -5.37 11.88 16.50
N GLN A 192 -5.43 13.20 16.65
CA GLN A 192 -6.68 13.95 16.47
C GLN A 192 -7.13 13.92 15.00
N ARG A 193 -6.20 14.16 14.06
CA ARG A 193 -6.51 14.10 12.62
C ARG A 193 -6.99 12.72 12.20
N LEU A 194 -6.31 11.65 12.63
CA LEU A 194 -6.72 10.27 12.36
C LEU A 194 -8.15 9.97 12.82
N ARG A 195 -8.57 10.45 14.00
CA ARG A 195 -9.95 10.27 14.48
C ARG A 195 -10.95 11.03 13.62
N ARG A 196 -10.65 12.29 13.33
CA ARG A 196 -11.56 13.17 12.58
C ARG A 196 -11.72 12.72 11.13
N GLN A 197 -10.64 12.29 10.49
CA GLN A 197 -10.62 11.97 9.07
C GLN A 197 -11.19 10.57 8.75
N LEU A 198 -11.19 9.63 9.71
CA LEU A 198 -11.63 8.25 9.47
C LEU A 198 -13.05 8.12 8.86
N PRO A 199 -14.11 8.75 9.42
CA PRO A 199 -15.44 8.63 8.83
C PRO A 199 -15.51 9.19 7.40
N PHE A 200 -14.80 10.29 7.12
CA PHE A 200 -14.74 10.87 5.77
C PHE A 200 -13.98 9.98 4.80
N ALA A 201 -12.86 9.38 5.23
CA ALA A 201 -12.10 8.47 4.40
C ALA A 201 -12.92 7.21 4.04
N VAL A 202 -13.60 6.61 5.03
CA VAL A 202 -14.47 5.44 4.84
C VAL A 202 -15.66 5.78 3.96
N GLY A 203 -16.35 6.90 4.23
CA GLY A 203 -17.46 7.37 3.42
C GLY A 203 -17.05 7.68 1.98
N GLY A 204 -15.88 8.31 1.79
CA GLY A 204 -15.31 8.58 0.47
C GLY A 204 -15.03 7.31 -0.31
N VAL A 205 -14.40 6.30 0.30
CA VAL A 205 -14.17 4.98 -0.32
C VAL A 205 -15.48 4.31 -0.73
N LEU A 206 -16.47 4.28 0.16
CA LEU A 206 -17.77 3.66 -0.12
C LEU A 206 -18.52 4.39 -1.24
N ALA A 207 -18.51 5.73 -1.22
CA ALA A 207 -19.10 6.55 -2.26
C ALA A 207 -18.41 6.34 -3.62
N ILE A 208 -17.08 6.23 -3.66
CA ILE A 208 -16.34 5.88 -4.89
C ILE A 208 -16.73 4.48 -5.36
N ALA A 209 -16.68 3.47 -4.48
CA ALA A 209 -16.94 2.08 -4.86
C ALA A 209 -18.37 1.88 -5.38
N LEU A 210 -19.38 2.34 -4.62
CA LEU A 210 -20.79 2.25 -4.99
C LEU A 210 -21.11 3.15 -6.18
N GLY A 211 -20.55 4.36 -6.22
CA GLY A 211 -20.76 5.28 -7.33
C GLY A 211 -20.18 4.76 -8.64
N ALA A 212 -18.96 4.22 -8.63
CA ALA A 212 -18.37 3.63 -9.83
C ALA A 212 -19.17 2.42 -10.33
N ALA A 213 -19.75 1.64 -9.43
CA ALA A 213 -20.52 0.45 -9.79
C ALA A 213 -21.96 0.76 -10.25
N PHE A 214 -22.62 1.76 -9.64
CA PHE A 214 -24.07 1.95 -9.79
C PHE A 214 -24.49 3.37 -10.13
N TRP A 215 -23.73 4.39 -9.72
CA TRP A 215 -24.13 5.79 -9.90
C TRP A 215 -22.92 6.74 -9.98
N PRO A 216 -22.37 7.00 -11.18
CA PRO A 216 -21.11 7.72 -11.36
C PRO A 216 -21.02 9.09 -10.65
N PRO A 217 -22.08 9.92 -10.55
CA PRO A 217 -22.03 11.17 -9.79
C PRO A 217 -21.62 10.99 -8.32
N LEU A 218 -22.05 9.92 -7.65
CA LEU A 218 -21.64 9.63 -6.27
C LEU A 218 -20.13 9.36 -6.17
N SER A 219 -19.53 8.78 -7.22
CA SER A 219 -18.10 8.52 -7.25
C SER A 219 -17.28 9.81 -7.25
N LEU A 220 -17.77 10.89 -7.88
CA LEU A 220 -17.14 12.20 -7.82
C LEU A 220 -17.19 12.81 -6.42
N VAL A 221 -18.35 12.70 -5.75
CA VAL A 221 -18.50 13.17 -4.37
C VAL A 221 -17.52 12.41 -3.47
N GLY A 222 -17.45 11.10 -3.62
CA GLY A 222 -16.50 10.27 -2.89
C GLY A 222 -15.03 10.63 -3.19
N ALA A 223 -14.69 10.85 -4.46
CA ALA A 223 -13.37 11.26 -4.90
C ALA A 223 -12.97 12.62 -4.32
N LEU A 224 -13.88 13.60 -4.31
CA LEU A 224 -13.67 14.91 -3.70
C LEU A 224 -13.41 14.79 -2.19
N VAL A 225 -14.25 14.03 -1.47
CA VAL A 225 -14.08 13.82 -0.03
C VAL A 225 -12.72 13.17 0.28
N LEU A 226 -12.36 12.11 -0.45
CA LEU A 226 -11.11 11.39 -0.23
C LEU A 226 -9.89 12.22 -0.65
N LEU A 227 -10.02 13.05 -1.68
CA LEU A 227 -9.01 14.01 -2.10
C LEU A 227 -8.79 15.07 -1.02
N LEU A 228 -9.84 15.63 -0.43
CA LEU A 228 -9.74 16.60 0.67
C LEU A 228 -9.02 16.01 1.89
N VAL A 229 -9.33 14.76 2.26
CA VAL A 229 -8.60 14.04 3.33
C VAL A 229 -7.11 13.93 2.99
N THR A 230 -6.79 13.53 1.75
CA THR A 230 -5.41 13.36 1.27
C THR A 230 -4.65 14.68 1.27
N LEU A 231 -5.26 15.75 0.75
CA LEU A 231 -4.69 17.09 0.71
C LEU A 231 -4.50 17.67 2.12
N GLU A 232 -5.40 17.39 3.06
CA GLU A 232 -5.24 17.84 4.44
C GLU A 232 -4.02 17.18 5.11
N ILE A 233 -3.78 15.88 4.86
CA ILE A 233 -2.57 15.19 5.33
C ILE A 233 -1.32 15.85 4.72
N GLY A 234 -1.35 16.13 3.42
CA GLY A 234 -0.22 16.75 2.71
C GLY A 234 0.05 18.17 3.18
N ARG A 235 -1.01 18.97 3.38
CA ARG A 235 -0.93 20.33 3.92
C ARG A 235 -0.38 20.34 5.34
N ALA A 236 -0.87 19.46 6.22
CA ALA A 236 -0.37 19.37 7.60
C ALA A 236 1.14 19.03 7.63
N CYS A 237 1.57 18.15 6.73
CA CYS A 237 2.97 17.80 6.53
C CYS A 237 3.79 19.00 6.02
N LEU A 238 3.34 19.69 4.97
CA LEU A 238 4.03 20.85 4.38
C LEU A 238 4.16 22.01 5.38
N ILE A 239 3.10 22.34 6.11
CA ILE A 239 3.13 23.40 7.12
C ILE A 239 4.12 23.08 8.24
N ARG A 240 4.19 21.81 8.66
CA ARG A 240 5.05 21.39 9.77
C ARG A 240 6.53 21.31 9.40
N HIS A 241 6.84 20.79 8.22
CA HIS A 241 8.21 20.43 7.86
C HIS A 241 8.82 21.35 6.79
N GLY A 242 7.98 22.00 5.99
CA GLY A 242 8.41 22.73 4.80
C GLY A 242 8.84 21.80 3.66
N TRP A 243 8.81 22.34 2.44
CA TRP A 243 9.20 21.60 1.24
C TRP A 243 10.67 21.17 1.26
N GLN A 244 11.55 22.01 1.80
CA GLN A 244 12.99 21.75 1.83
C GLN A 244 13.32 20.50 2.67
N ALA A 245 12.73 20.35 3.86
CA ALA A 245 12.98 19.18 4.69
C ALA A 245 12.42 17.89 4.07
N LEU A 246 11.25 17.98 3.44
CA LEU A 246 10.62 16.84 2.76
C LEU A 246 11.41 16.35 1.56
N SER A 247 11.95 17.27 0.77
CA SER A 247 12.74 16.93 -0.42
C SER A 247 14.18 16.51 -0.08
N ALA A 248 14.74 17.02 1.02
CA ALA A 248 16.08 16.66 1.48
C ALA A 248 16.18 15.23 2.04
N ASP A 249 15.11 14.71 2.65
CA ASP A 249 15.08 13.32 3.13
C ASP A 249 14.43 12.39 2.09
N GLY A 250 15.21 11.47 1.52
CA GLY A 250 14.72 10.62 0.44
C GLY A 250 13.59 9.66 0.83
N ALA A 251 13.47 9.26 2.11
CA ALA A 251 12.34 8.45 2.56
C ALA A 251 11.08 9.32 2.67
N ALA A 252 11.19 10.51 3.29
CA ALA A 252 10.10 11.47 3.38
C ALA A 252 9.61 11.93 2.01
N ALA A 253 10.52 12.23 1.08
CA ALA A 253 10.19 12.60 -0.30
C ALA A 253 9.38 11.50 -1.00
N SER A 254 9.78 10.24 -0.85
CA SER A 254 9.08 9.09 -1.41
C SER A 254 7.69 8.91 -0.79
N LEU A 255 7.56 9.02 0.53
CA LEU A 255 6.26 8.93 1.22
C LEU A 255 5.32 10.09 0.86
N PHE A 256 5.86 11.30 0.72
CA PHE A 256 5.10 12.47 0.29
C PHE A 256 4.66 12.36 -1.18
N ALA A 257 5.54 11.84 -2.05
CA ALA A 257 5.19 11.54 -3.43
C ALA A 257 4.10 10.48 -3.54
N ALA A 258 4.08 9.46 -2.67
CA ALA A 258 2.96 8.53 -2.62
C ALA A 258 1.62 9.26 -2.34
N LEU A 259 1.61 10.18 -1.39
CA LEU A 259 0.42 10.98 -1.08
C LEU A 259 -0.01 11.85 -2.28
N ALA A 260 0.95 12.48 -2.96
CA ALA A 260 0.70 13.26 -4.16
C ALA A 260 0.17 12.38 -5.32
N GLY A 261 0.76 11.21 -5.52
CA GLY A 261 0.33 10.23 -6.52
C GLY A 261 -1.08 9.73 -6.25
N PHE A 262 -1.43 9.44 -5.00
CA PHE A 262 -2.79 9.07 -4.61
C PHE A 262 -3.79 10.21 -4.93
N ALA A 263 -3.44 11.46 -4.62
CA ALA A 263 -4.27 12.62 -4.96
C ALA A 263 -4.47 12.78 -6.48
N LEU A 264 -3.39 12.65 -7.27
CA LEU A 264 -3.46 12.71 -8.73
C LEU A 264 -4.34 11.60 -9.30
N LEU A 265 -4.23 10.39 -8.78
CA LEU A 265 -5.03 9.25 -9.24
C LEU A 265 -6.53 9.43 -8.94
N LEU A 266 -6.91 10.11 -7.85
CA LEU A 266 -8.31 10.47 -7.61
C LEU A 266 -8.83 11.46 -8.65
N ILE A 267 -8.00 12.41 -9.08
CA ILE A 267 -8.33 13.37 -10.13
C ILE A 267 -8.46 12.66 -11.49
N PHE A 268 -7.47 11.84 -11.85
CA PHE A 268 -7.50 11.06 -13.10
C PHE A 268 -8.66 10.06 -13.13
N GLY A 269 -8.95 9.39 -12.00
CA GLY A 269 -10.10 8.50 -11.88
C GLY A 269 -11.43 9.23 -12.07
N SER A 270 -11.54 10.46 -11.57
CA SER A 270 -12.71 11.32 -11.79
C SER A 270 -12.86 11.71 -13.27
N ALA A 271 -11.76 12.04 -13.95
CA ALA A 271 -11.79 12.34 -15.39
C ALA A 271 -12.17 11.10 -16.22
N HIS A 272 -11.69 9.91 -15.83
CA HIS A 272 -12.06 8.65 -16.47
C HIS A 272 -13.55 8.33 -16.32
N ALA A 273 -14.17 8.61 -15.16
CA ALA A 273 -15.60 8.36 -14.92
C ALA A 273 -16.52 9.09 -15.92
N PHE A 274 -16.04 10.16 -16.56
CA PHE A 274 -16.76 10.94 -17.58
C PHE A 274 -16.21 10.74 -19.00
N ALA A 275 -15.50 9.63 -19.22
CA ALA A 275 -14.90 9.26 -20.52
C ALA A 275 -13.93 10.30 -21.11
N VAL A 276 -13.39 11.21 -20.29
CA VAL A 276 -12.39 12.20 -20.73
C VAL A 276 -11.03 11.54 -20.95
N LEU A 277 -10.73 10.46 -20.20
CA LEU A 277 -9.50 9.70 -20.30
C LEU A 277 -9.77 8.20 -20.40
N SER A 278 -8.89 7.47 -21.07
CA SER A 278 -8.96 6.01 -21.15
C SER A 278 -8.58 5.38 -19.80
N GLY A 279 -9.36 4.39 -19.34
CA GLY A 279 -9.14 3.73 -18.05
C GLY A 279 -8.21 2.51 -18.11
N ARG A 280 -7.65 2.21 -19.29
CA ARG A 280 -6.92 0.96 -19.57
C ARG A 280 -5.74 0.76 -18.61
N ASP A 281 -5.02 1.83 -18.31
CA ASP A 281 -3.78 1.80 -17.53
C ASP A 281 -3.95 2.36 -16.11
N ALA A 282 -5.18 2.48 -15.61
CA ALA A 282 -5.47 3.00 -14.27
C ALA A 282 -4.80 2.18 -13.14
N VAL A 283 -4.79 0.84 -13.26
CA VAL A 283 -4.14 -0.04 -12.27
C VAL A 283 -2.61 0.08 -12.30
N PRO A 284 -1.93 -0.02 -13.47
CA PRO A 284 -0.52 0.32 -13.58
C PRO A 284 -0.17 1.72 -13.05
N ALA A 285 -0.96 2.75 -13.37
CA ALA A 285 -0.77 4.10 -12.86
C ALA A 285 -0.89 4.14 -11.32
N PHE A 286 -1.86 3.42 -10.73
CA PHE A 286 -1.98 3.29 -9.28
C PHE A 286 -0.76 2.65 -8.64
N VAL A 287 -0.25 1.58 -9.25
CA VAL A 287 0.96 0.92 -8.79
C VAL A 287 2.16 1.88 -8.82
N VAL A 288 2.35 2.57 -9.94
CA VAL A 288 3.56 3.37 -10.18
C VAL A 288 3.53 4.70 -9.43
N ALA A 289 2.43 5.46 -9.50
CA ALA A 289 2.37 6.80 -8.88
C ALA A 289 2.23 6.74 -7.35
N PHE A 290 1.62 5.68 -6.82
CA PHE A 290 1.28 5.60 -5.39
C PHE A 290 1.99 4.46 -4.66
N LEU A 291 1.88 3.21 -5.12
CA LEU A 291 2.42 2.07 -4.36
C LEU A 291 3.95 1.97 -4.37
N LEU A 292 4.59 2.15 -5.52
CA LEU A 292 6.05 2.14 -5.61
C LEU A 292 6.69 3.17 -4.68
N PRO A 293 6.31 4.47 -4.71
CA PRO A 293 6.86 5.46 -3.80
C PRO A 293 6.49 5.19 -2.33
N LEU A 294 5.31 4.63 -2.05
CA LEU A 294 4.91 4.25 -0.70
C LEU A 294 5.82 3.15 -0.13
N VAL A 295 6.01 2.07 -0.89
CA VAL A 295 6.79 0.91 -0.44
C VAL A 295 8.28 1.25 -0.37
N SER A 296 8.84 1.97 -1.36
CA SER A 296 10.24 2.39 -1.30
C SER A 296 10.51 3.34 -0.14
N GLY A 297 9.61 4.28 0.12
CA GLY A 297 9.71 5.20 1.26
C GLY A 297 9.61 4.47 2.60
N ALA A 298 8.60 3.59 2.73
CA ALA A 298 8.39 2.82 3.94
C ALA A 298 9.55 1.86 4.23
N LEU A 299 10.09 1.17 3.23
CA LEU A 299 11.25 0.29 3.41
C LEU A 299 12.51 1.09 3.74
N SER A 300 12.70 2.28 3.16
CA SER A 300 13.84 3.15 3.49
C SER A 300 13.87 3.55 4.97
N GLU A 301 12.70 3.66 5.59
CA GLU A 301 12.57 3.96 7.02
C GLU A 301 12.56 2.70 7.89
N LEU A 302 11.77 1.69 7.54
CA LEU A 302 11.47 0.57 8.43
C LEU A 302 12.48 -0.57 8.33
N LEU A 303 13.07 -0.81 7.16
CA LEU A 303 13.99 -1.93 6.96
C LEU A 303 15.22 -1.86 7.89
N PRO A 304 15.88 -0.70 8.08
CA PRO A 304 16.98 -0.60 9.03
C PRO A 304 16.57 -0.90 10.48
N VAL A 305 15.32 -0.57 10.86
CA VAL A 305 14.77 -0.87 12.19
C VAL A 305 14.54 -2.37 12.37
N TRP A 306 14.03 -3.05 11.33
CA TRP A 306 13.81 -4.48 11.37
C TRP A 306 15.12 -5.28 11.33
N TYR A 307 16.11 -4.80 10.57
CA TYR A 307 17.41 -5.44 10.43
C TYR A 307 18.28 -5.27 11.69
N ARG A 308 18.27 -4.09 12.32
CA ARG A 308 18.96 -3.82 13.59
C ARG A 308 17.98 -3.25 14.63
N PRO A 309 17.19 -4.11 15.30
CA PRO A 309 16.22 -3.66 16.30
C PRO A 309 16.91 -3.10 17.55
N GLY A 310 16.18 -2.27 18.30
CA GLY A 310 16.66 -1.68 19.55
C GLY A 310 17.24 -0.27 19.38
N ARG A 311 18.26 0.06 20.19
CA ARG A 311 18.87 1.39 20.23
C ARG A 311 19.49 1.75 18.88
N ARG A 312 19.51 3.05 18.58
CA ARG A 312 20.12 3.58 17.37
C ARG A 312 21.62 3.30 17.38
N THR A 313 22.14 2.80 16.27
CA THR A 313 23.56 2.47 16.10
C THR A 313 24.11 3.14 14.83
N PRO A 314 25.43 3.41 14.76
CA PRO A 314 26.03 3.96 13.54
C PRO A 314 25.80 3.11 12.29
N ALA A 315 25.72 1.78 12.45
CA ALA A 315 25.41 0.87 11.37
C ALA A 315 23.98 1.03 10.85
N ARG A 316 22.99 1.20 11.74
CA ARG A 316 21.60 1.50 11.35
C ARG A 316 21.53 2.84 10.61
N ASP A 317 22.28 3.83 11.05
CA ASP A 317 22.30 5.16 10.41
C ASP A 317 22.89 5.14 9.00
N ARG A 318 23.98 4.38 8.79
CA ARG A 318 24.55 4.15 7.45
C ARG A 318 23.55 3.46 6.53
N MET A 319 22.85 2.44 7.03
CA MET A 319 21.82 1.74 6.25
C MET A 319 20.67 2.68 5.85
N HIS A 320 20.21 3.54 6.77
CA HIS A 320 19.26 4.60 6.44
C HIS A 320 19.80 5.56 5.36
N ALA A 321 21.06 6.00 5.48
CA ALA A 321 21.66 6.93 4.53
C ALA A 321 21.70 6.34 3.10
N GLU A 322 22.12 5.08 2.95
CA GLU A 322 22.15 4.39 1.65
C GLU A 322 20.75 4.27 1.04
N LEU A 323 19.75 3.86 1.82
CA LEU A 323 18.37 3.72 1.31
C LEU A 323 17.74 5.05 0.92
N ARG A 324 18.02 6.11 1.69
CA ARG A 324 17.50 7.47 1.43
C ARG A 324 18.20 8.14 0.25
N ARG A 325 19.44 7.76 -0.06
CA ARG A 325 20.22 8.37 -1.15
C ARG A 325 19.48 8.28 -2.48
N GLY A 326 19.27 9.43 -3.13
CA GLY A 326 18.54 9.54 -4.40
C GLY A 326 17.02 9.33 -4.31
N GLY A 327 16.46 9.26 -3.09
CA GLY A 327 15.03 8.99 -2.89
C GLY A 327 14.10 10.03 -3.51
N ALA A 328 14.46 11.31 -3.46
CA ALA A 328 13.68 12.38 -4.09
C ALA A 328 13.59 12.24 -5.62
N LEU A 329 14.72 11.94 -6.29
CA LEU A 329 14.73 11.70 -7.73
C LEU A 329 13.88 10.48 -8.11
N ARG A 330 14.01 9.37 -7.35
CA ARG A 330 13.15 8.19 -7.57
C ARG A 330 11.68 8.51 -7.40
N ALA A 331 11.33 9.29 -6.40
CA ALA A 331 9.96 9.72 -6.12
C ALA A 331 9.38 10.52 -7.31
N LEU A 332 10.17 11.45 -7.89
CA LEU A 332 9.77 12.19 -9.08
C LEU A 332 9.58 11.27 -10.30
N LEU A 333 10.50 10.32 -10.51
CA LEU A 333 10.38 9.35 -11.60
C LEU A 333 9.14 8.47 -11.45
N PHE A 334 8.82 8.00 -10.24
CA PHE A 334 7.58 7.26 -9.99
C PHE A 334 6.34 8.10 -10.28
N LEU A 335 6.30 9.37 -9.85
CA LEU A 335 5.19 10.27 -10.18
C LEU A 335 5.05 10.49 -11.69
N ALA A 336 6.17 10.81 -12.37
CA ALA A 336 6.17 11.04 -13.81
C ALA A 336 5.73 9.79 -14.58
N GLY A 337 6.27 8.61 -14.24
CA GLY A 337 5.86 7.34 -14.86
C GLY A 337 4.39 7.02 -14.62
N GLY A 338 3.89 7.30 -13.42
CA GLY A 338 2.48 7.12 -13.08
C GLY A 338 1.54 8.06 -13.83
N ILE A 339 1.94 9.33 -14.02
CA ILE A 339 1.20 10.31 -14.83
C ILE A 339 1.16 9.88 -16.30
N LEU A 340 2.30 9.47 -16.86
CA LEU A 340 2.37 8.96 -18.23
C LEU A 340 1.39 7.80 -18.43
N LEU A 341 1.37 6.83 -17.49
CA LEU A 341 0.43 5.71 -17.53
C LEU A 341 -1.03 6.16 -17.38
N ALA A 342 -1.32 7.13 -16.50
CA ALA A 342 -2.67 7.68 -16.35
C ALA A 342 -3.18 8.37 -17.64
N LEU A 343 -2.26 8.87 -18.46
CA LEU A 343 -2.53 9.44 -19.78
C LEU A 343 -2.53 8.40 -20.92
N GLY A 344 -2.36 7.11 -20.61
CA GLY A 344 -2.32 6.02 -21.60
C GLY A 344 -0.97 5.87 -22.33
N MET A 345 0.09 6.51 -21.83
CA MET A 345 1.44 6.43 -22.40
C MET A 345 2.23 5.29 -21.74
N SER A 346 2.48 4.22 -22.49
CA SER A 346 3.18 3.02 -22.00
C SER A 346 4.64 3.26 -21.56
N ASP A 347 5.26 4.35 -22.02
CA ASP A 347 6.62 4.77 -21.62
C ASP A 347 6.77 4.96 -20.10
N GLY A 348 5.67 5.21 -19.39
CA GLY A 348 5.68 5.29 -17.94
C GLY A 348 6.19 4.01 -17.26
N LEU A 349 6.08 2.83 -17.90
CA LEU A 349 6.68 1.59 -17.39
C LEU A 349 8.21 1.65 -17.36
N TRP A 350 8.85 2.25 -18.37
CA TRP A 350 10.30 2.42 -18.41
C TRP A 350 10.79 3.36 -17.33
N VAL A 351 10.10 4.48 -17.15
CA VAL A 351 10.40 5.45 -16.09
C VAL A 351 10.31 4.79 -14.71
N ALA A 352 9.26 3.98 -14.49
CA ALA A 352 9.09 3.20 -13.26
C ALA A 352 10.21 2.16 -13.07
N ALA A 353 10.61 1.46 -14.13
CA ALA A 353 11.69 0.47 -14.09
C ALA A 353 13.04 1.09 -13.71
N VAL A 354 13.39 2.25 -14.26
CA VAL A 354 14.62 2.99 -13.90
C VAL A 354 14.60 3.39 -12.43
N ALA A 355 13.50 3.93 -11.94
CA ALA A 355 13.34 4.30 -10.54
C ALA A 355 13.45 3.08 -9.61
N MET A 356 12.85 1.95 -10.01
CA MET A 356 12.87 0.71 -9.24
C MET A 356 14.25 0.04 -9.22
N LEU A 357 14.99 0.10 -10.33
CA LEU A 357 16.38 -0.35 -10.41
C LEU A 357 17.26 0.50 -9.49
N SER A 358 17.10 1.82 -9.51
CA SER A 358 17.79 2.74 -8.60
C SER A 358 17.53 2.38 -7.13
N PHE A 359 16.28 2.08 -6.76
CA PHE A 359 15.95 1.66 -5.39
C PHE A 359 16.59 0.30 -5.06
N SER A 360 16.60 -0.64 -5.99
CA SER A 360 17.20 -1.97 -5.81
C SER A 360 18.71 -1.88 -5.58
N ILE A 361 19.40 -0.98 -6.30
CA ILE A 361 20.83 -0.71 -6.08
C ILE A 361 21.06 -0.12 -4.67
N ALA A 362 20.26 0.86 -4.26
CA ALA A 362 20.35 1.44 -2.91
C ALA A 362 20.12 0.37 -1.82
N LEU A 363 19.15 -0.53 -2.05
CA LEU A 363 18.86 -1.64 -1.17
C LEU A 363 20.04 -2.62 -1.04
N LEU A 364 20.66 -3.02 -2.15
CA LEU A 364 21.84 -3.89 -2.14
C LEU A 364 23.04 -3.24 -1.46
N ARG A 365 23.29 -1.95 -1.70
CA ARG A 365 24.35 -1.18 -1.02
C ARG A 365 24.12 -1.09 0.49
N SER A 366 22.87 -0.86 0.90
CA SER A 366 22.49 -0.83 2.32
C SER A 366 22.77 -2.17 3.04
N LEU A 367 22.61 -3.30 2.33
CA LEU A 367 22.91 -4.62 2.87
C LEU A 367 24.42 -4.90 2.92
N ALA A 368 25.15 -4.52 1.88
CA ALA A 368 26.61 -4.68 1.85
C ALA A 368 27.27 -3.91 3.00
N THR A 369 26.89 -2.65 3.19
CA THR A 369 27.36 -1.82 4.32
C THR A 369 26.99 -2.40 5.68
N ALA A 370 25.80 -3.01 5.80
CA ALA A 370 25.36 -3.64 7.03
C ALA A 370 26.10 -4.96 7.35
N ARG A 371 26.64 -5.67 6.35
CA ARG A 371 27.38 -6.94 6.51
C ARG A 371 28.86 -6.75 6.83
N ALA A 372 29.53 -5.76 6.21
CA ALA A 372 30.95 -5.49 6.41
C ALA A 372 31.35 -5.21 7.87
N GLN A 373 30.37 -4.96 8.76
CA GLN A 373 30.56 -4.64 10.17
C GLN A 373 30.17 -5.76 11.13
N ASN A 374 29.74 -6.91 10.61
CA ASN A 374 29.64 -8.12 11.44
C ASN A 374 30.96 -8.92 11.41
N GLN A 375 31.93 -8.49 10.60
CA GLN A 375 33.21 -9.17 10.37
C GLN A 375 34.42 -8.43 10.95
N GLY A 376 34.21 -7.25 11.53
CA GLY A 376 35.20 -6.49 12.30
C GLY A 376 34.58 -6.04 13.60
#